data_AF-A0A6J2KNZ2-F1
#
_entry.id   AF-A0A6J2KNZ2-F1
#
_cell.length_a   1.000
_cell.length_b   1.000
_cell.length_c   1.000
_cell.angle_alpha   90.00
_cell.angle_beta   90.00
_cell.angle_gamma   90.00
#
_symmetry.space_group_name_H-M   'P 1'
#
loop_
_entity.id
_entity.type
_entity.pdbx_description
1 polymer ?
#
loop_
_entity_poly.entity_id
_entity_poly.type
_entity_poly.pdbx_seq_one_letter_code
_entity_poly.pdbx_strand_id
1 'polypeptide(L)'
;MKLVILLVCVALCSCQRPFYAGRRPIGFPTIQPSGVASRSSVDPLPPQLNGDKEYANRLDSLPIDQQPFWYINREKYNELMKNPKTYSQRPNGFIDNNGV
;
A
#
# COMPACT_ATOMS: atom_id res chain seq x y z
N MET A 1 9.71 -46.32 -2.17
CA MET A 1 10.37 -45.48 -3.19
C MET A 1 9.37 -44.53 -3.88
N LYS A 2 8.42 -45.02 -4.70
CA LYS A 2 7.47 -44.17 -5.46
C LYS A 2 6.61 -43.23 -4.59
N LEU A 3 6.11 -43.71 -3.46
CA LEU A 3 5.26 -42.93 -2.54
C LEU A 3 6.04 -41.80 -1.83
N VAL A 4 7.31 -42.06 -1.50
CA VAL A 4 8.22 -41.06 -0.91
C VAL A 4 8.50 -39.93 -1.90
N ILE A 5 8.76 -40.28 -3.17
CA ILE A 5 9.01 -39.30 -4.24
C ILE A 5 7.76 -38.40 -4.42
N LEU A 6 6.56 -38.98 -4.43
CA LEU A 6 5.32 -38.23 -4.56
C LEU A 6 5.09 -37.27 -3.38
N LEU A 7 5.37 -37.71 -2.15
CA LEU A 7 5.28 -36.87 -0.94
C LEU A 7 6.25 -35.68 -0.98
N VAL A 8 7.48 -35.91 -1.44
CA VAL A 8 8.49 -34.85 -1.59
C VAL A 8 8.07 -33.82 -2.65
N CYS A 9 7.52 -34.26 -3.79
CA CYS A 9 7.02 -33.34 -4.81
C CYS A 9 5.89 -32.43 -4.29
N VAL A 10 4.94 -32.98 -3.51
CA VAL A 10 3.84 -32.19 -2.93
C VAL A 10 4.33 -31.17 -1.91
N ALA A 11 5.32 -31.53 -1.08
CA ALA A 11 5.92 -30.63 -0.10
C ALA A 11 6.61 -29.44 -0.78
N LEU A 12 7.37 -29.68 -1.85
CA LEU A 12 8.06 -28.64 -2.61
C LEU A 12 7.08 -27.69 -3.33
N CYS A 13 5.96 -28.20 -3.86
CA CYS A 13 4.92 -27.36 -4.47
C CYS A 13 4.20 -26.47 -3.44
N SER A 14 4.04 -26.94 -2.21
CA SER A 14 3.39 -26.19 -1.13
C SER A 14 4.23 -25.01 -0.63
N CYS A 15 5.54 -25.02 -0.89
CA CYS A 15 6.47 -23.94 -0.54
C CYS A 15 6.53 -22.80 -1.58
N GLN A 16 5.90 -22.95 -2.75
CA GLN A 16 6.07 -22.00 -3.86
C GLN A 16 5.41 -20.63 -3.64
N ARG A 17 4.50 -20.49 -2.66
CA ARG A 17 3.90 -19.18 -2.35
C ARG A 17 3.97 -18.91 -0.84
N PRO A 18 4.78 -17.94 -0.39
CA PRO A 18 4.84 -17.62 1.01
C PRO A 18 3.50 -17.02 1.47
N PHE A 19 3.13 -17.32 2.71
CA PHE A 19 1.85 -16.92 3.31
C PHE A 19 1.59 -15.40 3.25
N TYR A 20 2.65 -14.59 3.26
CA TYR A 20 2.57 -13.13 3.21
C TYR A 20 2.22 -12.58 1.81
N ALA A 21 2.35 -13.36 0.74
CA ALA A 21 2.07 -12.91 -0.63
C ALA A 21 0.56 -12.81 -0.93
N GLY A 22 -0.29 -13.10 0.05
CA GLY A 22 -1.74 -13.12 -0.09
C GLY A 22 -2.22 -14.25 -1.00
N ARG A 23 -3.40 -14.82 -0.71
CA ARG A 23 -4.05 -15.79 -1.61
C ARG A 23 -4.84 -15.13 -2.74
N ARG A 24 -4.94 -13.80 -2.71
CA ARG A 24 -5.68 -13.03 -3.70
C ARG A 24 -4.84 -12.84 -4.97
N PRO A 25 -5.48 -12.70 -6.14
CA PRO A 25 -4.78 -12.26 -7.34
C PRO A 25 -4.07 -10.92 -7.06
N ILE A 26 -2.93 -10.69 -7.70
CA ILE A 26 -2.29 -9.37 -7.73
C ILE A 26 -3.25 -8.48 -8.51
N GLY A 27 -4.14 -7.82 -7.79
CA GLY A 27 -5.24 -7.01 -8.30
C GLY A 27 -5.59 -5.98 -7.24
N PHE A 28 -6.21 -4.89 -7.70
CA PHE A 28 -6.45 -3.69 -6.91
C PHE A 28 -6.90 -3.98 -5.47
N PRO A 29 -6.40 -3.21 -4.49
CA PRO A 29 -6.78 -3.40 -3.10
C PRO A 29 -8.30 -3.38 -2.98
N THR A 30 -8.85 -4.34 -2.23
CA THR A 30 -10.25 -4.27 -1.82
C THR A 30 -10.42 -2.93 -1.12
N ILE A 31 -11.24 -2.06 -1.70
CA ILE A 31 -11.64 -0.81 -1.07
C ILE A 31 -12.48 -1.24 0.12
N GLN A 32 -11.85 -1.44 1.27
CA GLN A 32 -12.56 -1.59 2.51
C GLN A 32 -13.33 -0.28 2.66
N PRO A 33 -14.68 -0.29 2.76
CA PRO A 33 -15.39 0.92 3.12
C PRO A 33 -14.87 1.26 4.51
N SER A 34 -13.91 2.17 4.55
CA SER A 34 -13.37 2.73 5.78
C SER A 34 -14.61 3.23 6.50
N GLY A 35 -15.01 2.55 7.57
CA GLY A 35 -16.20 2.91 8.33
C GLY A 35 -16.11 4.40 8.58
N VAL A 36 -17.03 5.13 7.94
CA VAL A 36 -17.14 6.60 7.87
C VAL A 36 -16.08 7.31 8.71
N ALA A 37 -14.83 7.36 8.22
CA ALA A 37 -13.90 8.34 8.71
C ALA A 37 -14.42 9.64 8.10
N SER A 38 -15.24 10.34 8.88
CA SER A 38 -15.86 11.60 8.53
C SER A 38 -14.84 12.48 7.81
N ARG A 39 -14.94 12.54 6.48
CA ARG A 39 -14.17 13.46 5.62
C ARG A 39 -14.62 14.91 5.80
N SER A 40 -15.24 15.22 6.94
CA SER A 40 -15.77 16.53 7.31
C SER A 40 -14.83 17.31 8.22
N SER A 41 -13.57 16.88 8.35
CA SER A 41 -12.52 17.72 8.92
C SER A 41 -12.08 18.70 7.84
N VAL A 42 -12.25 19.99 8.12
CA VAL A 42 -11.81 21.13 7.27
C VAL A 42 -10.32 21.06 6.92
N ASP A 43 -9.54 20.31 7.72
CA ASP A 43 -8.12 20.08 7.50
C ASP A 43 -7.83 18.62 7.11
N PRO A 44 -7.10 18.36 6.01
CA PRO A 44 -6.71 17.02 5.60
C PRO A 44 -5.64 16.49 6.55
N LEU A 45 -6.04 15.64 7.51
CA LEU A 45 -5.09 14.89 8.33
C LEU A 45 -4.44 13.76 7.51
N PRO A 46 -3.15 13.47 7.75
CA PRO A 46 -2.49 12.31 7.17
C PRO A 46 -3.25 10.99 7.41
N PRO A 47 -3.29 10.07 6.43
CA PRO A 47 -3.99 8.78 6.58
C PRO A 47 -3.52 7.95 7.79
N GLN A 48 -2.25 8.06 8.16
CA GLN A 48 -1.64 7.34 9.29
C GLN A 48 -2.24 7.73 10.65
N LEU A 49 -2.89 8.90 10.74
CA LEU A 49 -3.53 9.38 11.96
C LEU A 49 -4.93 8.76 12.16
N ASN A 50 -5.51 8.11 11.15
CA ASN A 50 -6.89 7.57 11.21
C ASN A 50 -7.94 8.61 11.69
N GLY A 51 -7.69 9.90 11.49
CA GLY A 51 -8.56 10.99 11.96
C GLY A 51 -8.35 11.44 13.41
N ASP A 52 -7.34 10.91 14.12
CA ASP A 52 -6.98 11.33 15.48
C ASP A 52 -6.25 12.69 15.47
N LYS A 53 -6.98 13.72 15.90
CA LYS A 53 -6.45 15.10 15.98
C LYS A 53 -5.60 15.33 17.23
N GLU A 54 -5.87 14.63 18.33
CA GLU A 54 -5.09 14.79 19.56
C GLU A 54 -3.67 14.27 19.37
N TYR A 55 -3.53 13.16 18.64
CA TYR A 55 -2.22 12.64 18.29
C TYR A 55 -1.45 13.60 17.37
N ALA A 56 -2.11 14.24 16.39
CA ALA A 56 -1.48 15.28 15.56
C ALA A 56 -0.97 16.47 16.41
N ASN A 57 -1.80 16.99 17.31
CA ASN A 57 -1.41 18.08 18.21
C ASN A 57 -0.22 17.71 19.10
N ARG A 58 -0.16 16.44 19.57
CA ARG A 58 1.00 15.93 20.31
C ARG A 58 2.24 15.90 19.44
N LEU A 59 2.13 15.44 18.20
CA LEU A 59 3.27 15.42 17.27
C LEU A 59 3.78 16.83 16.95
N ASP A 60 2.90 17.83 16.84
CA ASP A 60 3.30 19.23 16.64
C ASP A 60 4.02 19.82 17.87
N SER A 61 3.75 19.32 19.07
CA SER A 61 4.46 19.74 20.29
C SER A 61 5.86 19.14 20.43
N LEU A 62 6.19 18.09 19.67
CA LEU A 62 7.51 17.45 19.70
C LEU A 62 8.52 18.24 18.87
N PRO A 63 9.79 18.29 19.28
CA PRO A 63 10.86 18.83 18.43
C PRO A 63 11.03 17.95 17.17
N ILE A 64 11.53 18.56 16.09
CA ILE A 64 11.48 17.96 14.75
C ILE A 64 12.26 16.65 14.61
N ASP A 65 13.31 16.48 15.41
CA ASP A 65 14.13 15.28 15.52
C ASP A 65 13.39 14.10 16.18
N GLN A 66 12.35 14.38 16.96
CA GLN A 66 11.50 13.39 17.62
C GLN A 66 10.20 13.10 16.85
N GLN A 67 9.91 13.88 15.81
CA GLN A 67 8.75 13.64 14.97
C GLN A 67 9.01 12.47 14.00
N PRO A 68 8.02 11.62 13.74
CA PRO A 68 8.19 10.54 12.79
C PRO A 68 8.28 11.09 11.37
N PHE A 69 9.14 10.49 10.53
CA PHE A 69 9.44 10.97 9.18
C PHE A 69 8.19 11.17 8.30
N TRP A 70 7.16 10.33 8.47
CA TRP A 70 5.92 10.44 7.70
C TRP A 70 5.14 11.71 8.06
N TYR A 71 5.24 12.18 9.30
CA TYR A 71 4.58 13.40 9.77
C TYR A 71 5.34 14.65 9.33
N ILE A 72 6.67 14.59 9.31
CA ILE A 72 7.53 15.64 8.75
C ILE A 72 7.22 15.83 7.25
N ASN A 73 7.11 14.72 6.50
CA ASN A 73 6.88 14.77 5.05
C ASN A 73 5.41 15.03 4.66
N ARG A 74 4.50 15.23 5.62
CA ARG A 74 3.05 15.32 5.37
C ARG A 74 2.69 16.44 4.39
N GLU A 75 3.31 17.61 4.56
CA GLU A 75 3.05 18.77 3.71
C GLU A 75 3.45 18.49 2.27
N LYS A 76 4.60 17.81 2.08
CA LYS A 76 5.06 17.45 0.76
C LYS A 76 4.12 16.46 0.07
N TYR A 77 3.60 15.49 0.81
CA TYR A 77 2.58 14.58 0.28
C TYR A 77 1.30 15.33 -0.09
N ASN A 78 0.84 16.27 0.74
CA ASN A 78 -0.35 17.07 0.45
C ASN A 78 -0.18 17.92 -0.84
N GLU A 79 1.01 18.48 -1.07
CA GLU A 79 1.33 19.16 -2.34
C GLU A 79 1.29 18.21 -3.54
N LEU A 80 1.92 17.04 -3.42
CA LEU A 80 1.94 16.02 -4.47
C LEU A 80 0.54 15.46 -4.76
N MET A 81 -0.35 15.42 -3.76
CA MET A 81 -1.75 15.04 -3.96
C MET A 81 -2.54 16.11 -4.73
N LYS A 82 -2.20 17.39 -4.59
CA LYS A 82 -2.82 18.46 -5.40
C LYS A 82 -2.39 18.38 -6.86
N ASN A 83 -1.12 18.04 -7.12
CA ASN A 83 -0.55 17.91 -8.47
C ASN A 83 0.16 16.55 -8.65
N PRO A 84 -0.59 15.45 -8.85
CA PRO A 84 0.00 14.13 -8.98
C PRO A 84 0.87 14.05 -10.24
N LYS A 85 2.13 13.64 -10.06
CA LYS A 85 3.04 13.40 -11.18
C LYS A 85 2.67 12.09 -11.86
N THR A 86 2.21 12.17 -13.11
CA THR A 86 2.03 10.99 -13.95
C THR A 86 3.32 10.70 -14.69
N TYR A 87 3.82 9.48 -14.55
CA TYR A 87 4.94 8.97 -15.35
C TYR A 87 4.37 8.15 -16.51
N SER A 88 5.02 8.23 -17.68
CA SER A 88 4.68 7.33 -18.77
C SER A 88 4.92 5.88 -18.32
N GLN A 89 3.90 5.05 -18.42
CA GLN A 89 4.06 3.63 -18.18
C GLN A 89 4.88 3.03 -19.31
N ARG A 90 5.80 2.11 -18.98
CA ARG A 90 6.49 1.32 -20.00
C ARG A 90 5.42 0.57 -20.81
N PRO A 91 5.45 0.63 -22.15
CA PRO A 91 4.48 -0.07 -22.99
C PRO A 91 4.51 -1.58 -22.69
N ASN A 92 3.34 -2.19 -22.73
CA ASN A 92 3.18 -3.60 -22.38
C ASN A 92 3.35 -4.46 -23.63
N GLY A 93 4.50 -5.14 -23.72
CA GLY A 93 4.82 -6.04 -24.85
C GLY A 93 3.91 -7.28 -24.99
N PHE A 94 2.97 -7.51 -24.07
CA PHE A 94 1.97 -8.57 -24.18
C PHE A 94 0.64 -8.11 -24.81
N ILE A 95 0.37 -6.81 -24.82
CA ILE A 95 -0.90 -6.24 -25.33
C ILE A 95 -0.70 -5.73 -26.77
N ASP A 96 0.52 -5.30 -27.11
CA ASP A 96 0.84 -4.63 -28.37
C ASP A 96 1.02 -5.59 -29.59
N ASN A 97 0.86 -6.90 -29.42
CA ASN A 97 1.05 -7.91 -30.49
C ASN A 97 -0.22 -8.23 -31.32
N ASN A 98 -1.28 -7.41 -31.24
CA ASN A 98 -2.54 -7.69 -31.94
C ASN A 98 -2.64 -7.10 -33.37
N GLY A 99 -1.53 -6.84 -34.05
CA GLY A 99 -1.59 -6.53 -35.49
C GLY A 99 -0.31 -6.02 -36.11
N VAL A 100 0.57 -6.94 -36.55
CA VAL A 100 1.09 -7.15 -37.92
C VAL A 100 1.75 -8.53 -37.94
#